data_AF-A0A9N9GLW7-F1
#
_entry.id   AF-A0A9N9GLW7-F1
#
_cell.length_a   1.000
_cell.length_b   1.000
_cell.length_c   1.000
_cell.angle_alpha   90.00
_cell.angle_beta   90.00
_cell.angle_gamma   90.00
#
_symmetry.space_group_name_H-M   'P 1'
#
loop_
_entity.id
_entity.type
_entity.pdbx_description
1 polymer ?
#
loop_
_entity_poly.entity_id
_entity_poly.type
_entity_poly.pdbx_seq_one_letter_code
_entity_poly.pdbx_strand_id
1 'polypeptide(L)'
;MSLFNAAILAITKEVVQPYEEYVHKKKYEQEREQNNLIYPHYDGIISFDTLHKSLLVWGKLGDVDTEIQDDKTIHKESNMINDANNSSQSVQYNNLLEGKQSLRHHPLIYVKTLSGQILNLNPQLLDRVEKVKELIREKIAIPVEHQRLIFQGRTLANYKSLIEYEVTEKSTLYLFLSLHGGCKPSVLSLDTTHLDPRFDRDLSNVFDSNDEKFMRGNYRYKRPCGWNRKALKVLNKYGSNNAWLGPYSVNNRYNSYDNEWPVSYHGTDKSNCNSIAKEGYKLSKGKRFAYGHGIYSTPDINVAAGYALKFSHENERYCIVFQNRVNPTTLIKISSANTGCGEYWISPNDDDIRPYGICIKK
;
A
#
# COMPACT_ATOMS: atom_id res chain seq x y z
N MET A 1 15.47 -28.83 -6.03
CA MET A 1 14.88 -27.74 -6.84
C MET A 1 15.74 -26.51 -6.69
N SER A 2 16.16 -25.87 -7.78
CA SER A 2 16.98 -24.65 -7.72
C SER A 2 16.16 -23.49 -7.14
N LEU A 3 16.82 -22.55 -6.43
CA LEU A 3 16.25 -21.27 -6.01
C LEU A 3 15.52 -20.54 -7.16
N PHE A 4 15.95 -20.81 -8.39
CA PHE A 4 15.33 -20.38 -9.65
C PHE A 4 13.89 -20.90 -9.84
N ASN A 5 13.64 -22.20 -9.61
CA ASN A 5 12.30 -22.77 -9.75
C ASN A 5 11.38 -22.33 -8.61
N ALA A 6 11.87 -22.26 -7.37
CA ALA A 6 11.08 -21.81 -6.23
C ALA A 6 10.63 -20.34 -6.39
N ALA A 7 11.53 -19.43 -6.79
CA ALA A 7 11.21 -18.02 -6.97
C ALA A 7 10.29 -17.74 -8.18
N ILE A 8 10.42 -18.51 -9.28
CA ILE A 8 9.51 -18.42 -10.43
C ILE A 8 8.16 -19.07 -10.12
N LEU A 9 8.12 -20.24 -9.47
CA LEU A 9 6.87 -20.90 -9.04
C LEU A 9 6.08 -20.10 -7.98
N ALA A 10 6.76 -19.33 -7.13
CA ALA A 10 6.15 -18.36 -6.23
C ALA A 10 5.32 -17.29 -6.95
N ILE A 11 5.64 -17.08 -8.21
CA ILE A 11 5.25 -15.93 -9.01
C ILE A 11 4.35 -16.38 -10.18
N THR A 12 4.50 -17.53 -10.83
CA THR A 12 3.96 -17.72 -12.20
C THR A 12 2.89 -18.81 -12.44
N LYS A 13 2.10 -19.28 -11.46
CA LYS A 13 1.10 -20.33 -11.77
C LYS A 13 -0.12 -19.82 -12.55
N GLU A 14 -0.12 -20.07 -13.86
CA GLU A 14 -1.29 -20.16 -14.75
C GLU A 14 -2.11 -21.42 -14.46
N VAL A 15 -3.44 -21.30 -14.50
CA VAL A 15 -4.37 -22.42 -14.71
C VAL A 15 -5.18 -22.08 -15.96
N VAL A 16 -4.98 -22.85 -17.03
CA VAL A 16 -5.72 -22.75 -18.30
C VAL A 16 -7.16 -23.23 -18.07
N GLN A 17 -8.16 -22.39 -18.33
CA GLN A 17 -9.57 -22.82 -18.38
C GLN A 17 -9.94 -23.33 -19.79
N PRO A 18 -10.70 -24.44 -19.93
CA PRO A 18 -11.09 -24.99 -21.22
C PRO A 18 -12.03 -24.08 -22.03
N TYR A 19 -11.87 -24.10 -23.35
CA TYR A 19 -12.57 -23.27 -24.35
C TYR A 19 -14.11 -23.31 -24.28
N GLU A 20 -14.70 -24.37 -23.72
CA GLU A 20 -16.16 -24.56 -23.63
C GLU A 20 -16.82 -23.59 -22.63
N GLU A 21 -16.10 -23.14 -21.60
CA GLU A 21 -16.61 -22.18 -20.61
C GLU A 21 -16.67 -20.74 -21.16
N TYR A 22 -15.83 -20.42 -22.15
CA TYR A 22 -15.80 -19.13 -22.86
C TYR A 22 -17.03 -18.92 -23.75
N VAL A 23 -17.52 -19.98 -24.40
CA VAL A 23 -18.67 -19.91 -25.32
C VAL A 23 -19.99 -19.69 -24.58
N HIS A 24 -20.14 -20.26 -23.38
CA HIS A 24 -21.34 -20.07 -22.56
C HIS A 24 -21.49 -18.63 -22.05
N LYS A 25 -20.37 -17.95 -21.76
CA LYS A 25 -20.35 -16.58 -21.26
C LYS A 25 -20.73 -15.55 -22.34
N LYS A 26 -20.24 -15.74 -23.57
CA LYS A 26 -20.57 -14.88 -24.73
C LYS A 26 -22.06 -14.92 -25.12
N LYS A 27 -22.73 -16.07 -24.94
CA LYS A 27 -24.16 -16.22 -25.25
C LYS A 27 -25.06 -15.49 -24.25
N TYR A 28 -24.65 -15.46 -22.97
CA TYR A 28 -25.33 -14.72 -21.89
C TYR A 28 -25.18 -13.20 -22.00
N GLU A 29 -24.09 -12.72 -22.61
CA GLU A 29 -23.82 -11.30 -22.81
C GLU A 29 -24.62 -10.70 -23.98
N GLN A 30 -24.91 -11.48 -25.04
CA GLN A 30 -25.73 -11.04 -26.17
C GLN A 30 -27.22 -10.87 -25.84
N GLU A 31 -27.77 -11.65 -24.90
CA GLU A 31 -29.17 -11.52 -24.47
C GLU A 31 -29.42 -10.29 -23.56
N ARG A 32 -28.37 -9.73 -22.95
CA ARG A 32 -28.46 -8.52 -22.10
C ARG A 32 -28.55 -7.22 -22.90
N GLU A 33 -27.97 -7.15 -24.10
CA GLU A 33 -27.93 -5.93 -24.91
C GLU A 33 -29.30 -5.59 -25.54
N GLN A 34 -30.28 -6.50 -25.50
CA GLN A 34 -31.59 -6.30 -26.14
C GLN A 34 -32.65 -5.58 -25.29
N ASN A 35 -32.47 -5.38 -23.98
CA ASN A 35 -33.55 -4.94 -23.07
C ASN A 35 -33.39 -3.52 -22.46
N ASN A 36 -32.76 -2.60 -23.19
CA ASN A 36 -32.73 -1.14 -23.03
C ASN A 36 -33.52 -0.51 -21.84
N LEU A 37 -32.93 -0.50 -20.64
CA LEU A 37 -33.38 0.30 -19.49
C LEU A 37 -32.27 1.28 -19.08
N ILE A 38 -32.49 2.56 -19.34
CA ILE A 38 -31.59 3.67 -19.01
C ILE A 38 -32.06 4.35 -17.71
N TYR A 39 -31.19 4.37 -16.70
CA TYR A 39 -31.06 5.40 -15.66
C TYR A 39 -29.56 5.58 -15.35
N PRO A 40 -29.11 6.74 -14.84
CA PRO A 40 -27.71 7.15 -14.92
C PRO A 40 -26.84 6.28 -14.00
N HIS A 41 -25.86 5.60 -14.58
CA HIS A 41 -24.95 4.75 -13.84
C HIS A 41 -23.87 5.60 -13.17
N TYR A 42 -24.00 5.75 -11.85
CA TYR A 42 -22.83 5.84 -10.98
C TYR A 42 -22.12 4.49 -11.02
N ASP A 43 -20.85 4.46 -11.42
CA ASP A 43 -19.88 3.38 -11.24
C ASP A 43 -18.50 4.05 -11.41
N GLY A 44 -17.56 4.06 -10.46
CA GLY A 44 -17.24 3.00 -9.52
C GLY A 44 -16.46 1.91 -10.26
N ILE A 45 -15.12 1.98 -10.25
CA ILE A 45 -14.12 0.88 -10.25
C ILE A 45 -12.75 1.52 -10.53
N ILE A 46 -11.93 1.72 -9.51
CA ILE A 46 -10.48 1.42 -9.61
C ILE A 46 -10.09 0.64 -8.35
N SER A 47 -10.06 -0.68 -8.56
CA SER A 47 -9.06 -1.66 -8.14
C SER A 47 -8.14 -1.36 -6.94
N PHE A 48 -8.11 -2.35 -6.05
CA PHE A 48 -7.27 -2.71 -4.90
C PHE A 48 -5.74 -2.43 -4.90
N ASP A 49 -5.23 -1.39 -5.58
CA ASP A 49 -3.78 -1.31 -5.89
C ASP A 49 -3.12 0.08 -5.70
N THR A 50 -3.39 0.81 -4.61
CA THR A 50 -2.65 2.08 -4.38
C THR A 50 -2.24 2.37 -2.94
N LEU A 51 -1.72 1.33 -2.28
CA LEU A 51 -0.71 1.49 -1.24
C LEU A 51 0.69 1.55 -1.87
N HIS A 52 0.99 2.66 -2.53
CA HIS A 52 2.38 3.12 -2.64
C HIS A 52 2.81 3.53 -1.22
N LYS A 53 3.21 2.54 -0.41
CA LYS A 53 4.10 2.81 0.70
C LYS A 53 5.46 3.04 0.06
N SER A 54 5.81 4.31 -0.16
CA SER A 54 7.21 4.71 -0.19
C SER A 54 7.78 4.37 1.19
N LEU A 55 8.25 3.12 1.34
CA LEU A 55 9.08 2.75 2.47
C LEU A 55 10.45 3.37 2.16
N LEU A 56 10.57 4.66 2.42
CA LEU A 56 11.80 5.35 2.77
C LEU A 56 11.41 6.40 3.81
N VAL A 57 10.70 5.91 4.83
CA VAL A 57 10.24 6.59 6.04
C VAL A 57 10.08 5.41 7.01
N TRP A 58 10.95 5.18 7.99
CA TRP A 58 10.95 5.79 9.32
C TRP A 58 12.30 5.53 10.01
N GLY A 59 12.77 6.49 10.82
CA GLY A 59 13.82 6.27 11.81
C GLY A 59 13.35 5.36 12.95
N LYS A 60 14.32 4.75 13.65
CA LYS A 60 14.11 3.83 14.77
C LYS A 60 13.34 4.54 15.90
N LEU A 61 12.16 4.06 16.28
CA LEU A 61 11.47 4.51 17.49
C LEU A 61 12.06 3.75 18.69
N GLY A 62 12.72 4.49 19.58
CA GLY A 62 13.17 4.03 20.89
C GLY A 62 12.06 4.17 21.94
N ASP A 63 12.18 3.34 22.98
CA ASP A 63 11.30 3.28 24.16
C ASP A 63 11.26 4.61 24.92
N VAL A 64 10.07 5.04 25.33
CA VAL A 64 9.89 6.01 26.42
C VAL A 64 8.60 5.67 27.19
N ASP A 65 8.80 5.18 28.41
CA ASP A 65 7.82 5.18 29.51
C ASP A 65 7.48 6.62 29.93
N THR A 66 6.25 6.89 30.37
CA THR A 66 5.96 7.62 31.63
C THR A 66 4.47 7.70 31.95
N GLU A 67 4.23 7.75 33.27
CA GLU A 67 2.99 7.55 34.02
C GLU A 67 2.10 8.82 34.13
N ILE A 68 0.79 8.55 34.26
CA ILE A 68 -0.22 9.05 35.23
C ILE A 68 -0.16 10.54 35.69
N GLN A 69 -1.30 11.25 35.56
CA GLN A 69 -1.95 11.90 36.71
C GLN A 69 -3.44 12.23 36.48
N ASP A 70 -4.24 11.77 37.46
CA ASP A 70 -5.65 12.06 37.70
C ASP A 70 -5.90 13.53 38.07
N ASP A 71 -7.10 14.06 37.76
CA ASP A 71 -7.78 14.94 38.70
C ASP A 71 -9.32 14.79 38.63
N LYS A 72 -9.94 14.85 39.81
CA LYS A 72 -11.36 14.59 40.12
C LYS A 72 -12.12 15.91 40.33
N THR A 73 -13.46 15.75 40.46
CA THR A 73 -14.42 16.54 41.28
C THR A 73 -15.03 17.79 40.56
N ILE A 74 -16.31 18.21 40.67
CA ILE A 74 -17.38 18.17 41.72
C ILE A 74 -18.82 18.25 41.12
N HIS A 75 -19.76 17.65 41.88
CA HIS A 75 -21.24 17.58 41.91
C HIS A 75 -22.13 18.84 41.66
N LYS A 76 -23.40 18.59 41.25
CA LYS A 76 -24.71 18.76 42.00
C LYS A 76 -25.92 18.67 41.04
N GLU A 77 -26.81 17.66 41.14
CA GLU A 77 -28.14 17.61 41.84
C GLU A 77 -29.13 18.72 41.41
N SER A 78 -30.40 18.49 40.98
CA SER A 78 -31.53 17.76 41.61
C SER A 78 -32.79 17.87 40.69
N ASN A 79 -33.57 16.80 40.42
CA ASN A 79 -34.83 16.25 41.02
C ASN A 79 -36.23 16.68 40.48
N MET A 80 -37.13 15.66 40.46
CA MET A 80 -38.62 15.61 40.49
C MET A 80 -39.40 15.44 39.15
N ILE A 81 -39.89 14.24 38.77
CA ILE A 81 -41.07 13.39 39.18
C ILE A 81 -42.42 13.83 38.53
N ASN A 82 -43.03 12.96 37.68
CA ASN A 82 -44.42 12.45 37.79
C ASN A 82 -44.84 11.56 36.57
N ASP A 83 -45.09 10.29 36.87
CA ASP A 83 -46.17 9.34 36.50
C ASP A 83 -46.92 9.28 35.14
N ALA A 84 -47.19 8.01 34.80
CA ALA A 84 -48.37 7.40 34.15
C ALA A 84 -48.39 7.18 32.61
N ASN A 85 -48.03 5.94 32.25
CA ASN A 85 -48.81 4.96 31.47
C ASN A 85 -49.64 5.37 30.22
N ASN A 86 -49.16 4.81 29.11
CA ASN A 86 -49.88 3.99 28.12
C ASN A 86 -50.24 4.62 26.76
N SER A 87 -49.80 3.89 25.73
CA SER A 87 -50.21 3.92 24.32
C SER A 87 -50.14 5.26 23.57
N SER A 88 -49.06 5.47 22.81
CA SER A 88 -49.07 6.26 21.57
C SER A 88 -47.79 6.05 20.76
N GLN A 89 -47.56 4.81 20.31
CA GLN A 89 -46.48 4.40 19.39
C GLN A 89 -46.63 4.99 17.96
N SER A 90 -47.50 5.98 17.78
CA SER A 90 -47.83 6.62 16.49
C SER A 90 -47.75 8.15 16.51
N VAL A 91 -47.42 8.80 17.64
CA VAL A 91 -47.34 10.28 17.73
C VAL A 91 -45.90 10.79 17.64
N GLN A 92 -44.90 9.92 17.80
CA GLN A 92 -43.49 10.34 17.80
C GLN A 92 -42.90 10.60 16.40
N TYR A 93 -43.55 10.13 15.33
CA TYR A 93 -43.07 10.34 13.95
C TYR A 93 -43.43 11.72 13.37
N ASN A 94 -44.40 12.42 13.94
CA ASN A 94 -44.90 13.68 13.35
C ASN A 94 -44.33 14.95 14.03
N ASN A 95 -43.66 14.84 15.17
CA ASN A 95 -43.06 16.00 15.85
C ASN A 95 -41.60 16.31 15.44
N LEU A 96 -41.06 15.63 14.43
CA LEU A 96 -39.68 15.87 13.96
C LEU A 96 -39.57 16.84 12.77
N LEU A 97 -40.70 17.37 12.27
CA LEU A 97 -40.73 18.21 11.07
C LEU A 97 -41.10 19.68 11.32
N GLU A 98 -41.36 20.08 12.56
CA GLU A 98 -41.60 21.49 12.90
C GLU A 98 -40.55 22.00 13.90
N GLY A 99 -39.56 22.73 13.37
CA GLY A 99 -38.58 23.43 14.19
C GLY A 99 -37.22 23.59 13.52
N LYS A 100 -37.13 24.48 12.52
CA LYS A 100 -35.83 24.94 12.01
C LYS A 100 -35.07 25.66 13.13
N GLN A 101 -33.80 25.28 13.27
CA GLN A 101 -32.74 25.84 14.12
C GLN A 101 -32.66 25.31 15.56
N SER A 102 -32.08 24.12 15.72
CA SER A 102 -31.31 23.79 16.92
C SER A 102 -30.14 22.87 16.55
N LEU A 103 -28.93 23.42 16.70
CA LEU A 103 -27.59 22.82 16.72
C LEU A 103 -27.43 21.45 16.05
N ARG A 104 -26.57 21.38 15.01
CA ARG A 104 -25.99 20.13 14.48
C ARG A 104 -25.17 19.44 15.57
N HIS A 105 -25.83 18.83 16.54
CA HIS A 105 -25.20 18.04 17.57
C HIS A 105 -24.65 16.78 16.91
N HIS A 106 -23.33 16.72 16.75
CA HIS A 106 -22.65 15.52 16.32
C HIS A 106 -22.33 14.74 17.59
N PRO A 107 -23.15 13.73 17.97
CA PRO A 107 -22.89 12.96 19.17
C PRO A 107 -21.51 12.31 19.11
N LEU A 108 -20.80 12.39 20.22
CA LEU A 108 -19.57 11.64 20.41
C LEU A 108 -19.92 10.15 20.58
N ILE A 109 -19.36 9.29 19.74
CA ILE A 109 -19.39 7.83 19.90
C ILE A 109 -17.96 7.28 20.02
N TYR A 110 -17.85 6.10 20.62
CA TYR A 110 -16.57 5.40 20.79
C TYR A 110 -16.49 4.20 19.85
N VAL A 111 -15.32 3.99 19.26
CA VAL A 111 -15.01 2.78 18.49
C VAL A 111 -13.79 2.11 19.11
N LYS A 112 -13.99 0.94 19.72
CA LYS A 112 -12.92 0.16 20.33
C LYS A 112 -12.35 -0.85 19.34
N THR A 113 -11.03 -0.84 19.15
CA THR A 113 -10.32 -1.77 18.28
C THR A 113 -9.97 -3.06 19.02
N LEU A 114 -9.49 -4.07 18.27
CA LEU A 114 -8.96 -5.32 18.83
C LEU A 114 -7.74 -5.13 19.74
N SER A 115 -6.95 -4.07 19.53
CA SER A 115 -5.80 -3.75 20.40
C SER A 115 -6.24 -3.04 21.70
N GLY A 116 -7.53 -2.78 21.87
CA GLY A 116 -8.06 -2.05 23.02
C GLY A 116 -8.05 -0.52 22.87
N GLN A 117 -7.47 0.01 21.79
CA GLN A 117 -7.49 1.45 21.49
C GLN A 117 -8.93 1.94 21.27
N ILE A 118 -9.27 3.11 21.81
CA ILE A 118 -10.57 3.75 21.65
C ILE A 118 -10.44 4.94 20.70
N LEU A 119 -11.25 4.96 19.66
CA LEU A 119 -11.37 6.07 18.72
C LEU A 119 -12.63 6.88 19.03
N ASN A 120 -12.48 8.19 19.14
CA ASN A 120 -13.57 9.14 19.35
C ASN A 120 -14.06 9.66 18.00
N LEU A 121 -15.35 9.47 17.68
CA LEU A 121 -15.96 9.92 16.42
C LEU A 121 -17.19 10.77 16.69
N ASN A 122 -17.45 11.76 15.84
CA ASN A 122 -18.60 12.66 15.94
C ASN A 122 -19.48 12.57 14.66
N PRO A 123 -20.16 11.44 14.40
CA PRO A 123 -21.09 11.32 13.27
C PRO A 123 -22.44 12.01 13.56
N GLN A 124 -23.33 12.10 12.56
CA GLN A 124 -24.74 12.37 12.78
C GLN A 124 -25.50 11.05 13.02
N LEU A 125 -26.53 11.02 13.87
CA LEU A 125 -27.29 9.77 14.13
C LEU A 125 -28.04 9.25 12.90
N LEU A 126 -28.37 10.15 11.96
CA LEU A 126 -28.97 9.81 10.68
C LEU A 126 -27.94 9.33 9.65
N ASP A 127 -26.63 9.43 9.94
CA ASP A 127 -25.60 8.92 9.05
C ASP A 127 -25.71 7.41 8.94
N ARG A 128 -25.51 6.92 7.71
CA ARG A 128 -25.33 5.50 7.42
C ARG A 128 -24.07 4.96 8.08
N VAL A 129 -24.10 3.70 8.46
CA VAL A 129 -22.92 2.98 9.00
C VAL A 129 -21.71 3.08 8.08
N GLU A 130 -21.93 3.12 6.75
CA GLU A 130 -20.88 3.37 5.77
C GLU A 130 -20.11 4.67 6.04
N LYS A 131 -20.81 5.76 6.37
CA LYS A 131 -20.19 7.05 6.68
C LYS A 131 -19.32 6.98 7.93
N VAL A 132 -19.76 6.24 8.95
CA VAL A 132 -18.97 6.01 10.16
C VAL A 132 -17.69 5.23 9.85
N LYS A 133 -17.77 4.23 8.96
CA LYS A 133 -16.59 3.51 8.48
C LYS A 133 -15.63 4.39 7.68
N GLU A 134 -16.13 5.38 6.93
CA GLU A 134 -15.27 6.38 6.30
C GLU A 134 -14.50 7.21 7.34
N LEU A 135 -15.16 7.66 8.40
CA LEU A 135 -14.50 8.41 9.48
C LEU A 135 -13.41 7.58 10.17
N ILE A 136 -13.64 6.27 10.35
CA ILE A 136 -12.62 5.35 10.87
C ILE A 136 -11.46 5.21 9.87
N ARG A 137 -11.75 5.09 8.57
CA ARG A 137 -10.72 5.04 7.52
C ARG A 137 -9.85 6.28 7.54
N GLU A 138 -10.44 7.46 7.72
CA GLU A 138 -9.71 8.72 7.81
C GLU A 138 -8.77 8.76 9.03
N LYS A 139 -9.19 8.20 10.17
CA LYS A 139 -8.38 8.21 11.40
C LYS A 139 -7.27 7.17 11.43
N ILE A 140 -7.50 5.95 10.94
CA ILE A 140 -6.56 4.83 11.11
C ILE A 140 -6.20 4.11 9.80
N ALA A 141 -6.63 4.64 8.65
CA ALA A 141 -6.30 4.15 7.30
C ALA A 141 -6.72 2.70 7.00
N ILE A 142 -7.78 2.19 7.65
CA ILE A 142 -8.36 0.87 7.37
C ILE A 142 -9.47 1.02 6.31
N PRO A 143 -9.42 0.31 5.17
CA PRO A 143 -10.46 0.39 4.14
C PRO A 143 -11.86 0.00 4.66
N VAL A 144 -12.93 0.64 4.18
CA VAL A 144 -14.31 0.48 4.66
C VAL A 144 -14.79 -0.97 4.56
N GLU A 145 -14.42 -1.65 3.49
CA GLU A 145 -14.69 -3.05 3.19
C GLU A 145 -13.99 -4.03 4.16
N HIS A 146 -12.89 -3.60 4.78
CA HIS A 146 -12.18 -4.37 5.80
C HIS A 146 -12.70 -4.10 7.21
N GLN A 147 -13.58 -3.11 7.38
CA GLN A 147 -14.15 -2.77 8.67
C GLN A 147 -15.46 -3.52 8.91
N ARG A 148 -15.51 -4.23 10.03
CA ARG A 148 -16.73 -4.81 10.59
C ARG A 148 -17.03 -4.13 11.91
N LEU A 149 -18.10 -3.35 11.93
CA LEU A 149 -18.60 -2.72 13.14
C LEU A 149 -19.63 -3.62 13.80
N ILE A 150 -19.47 -3.84 15.10
CA ILE A 150 -20.38 -4.62 15.92
C ILE A 150 -20.92 -3.74 17.05
N PHE A 151 -22.23 -3.78 17.24
CA PHE A 151 -22.91 -3.11 18.35
C PHE A 151 -24.00 -4.03 18.88
N GLN A 152 -24.08 -4.18 20.21
CA GLN A 152 -25.04 -5.07 20.88
C GLN A 152 -25.10 -6.49 20.28
N GLY A 153 -23.93 -7.05 19.93
CA GLY A 153 -23.83 -8.38 19.31
C GLY A 153 -24.28 -8.46 17.84
N ARG A 154 -24.72 -7.35 17.24
CA ARG A 154 -25.16 -7.29 15.84
C ARG A 154 -24.06 -6.67 14.98
N THR A 155 -23.81 -7.27 13.81
CA THR A 155 -22.96 -6.64 12.79
C THR A 155 -23.75 -5.54 12.08
N LEU A 156 -23.15 -4.35 11.98
CA LEU A 156 -23.79 -3.18 11.38
C LEU A 156 -23.69 -3.21 9.85
N ALA A 157 -24.83 -3.12 9.17
CA ALA A 157 -24.94 -3.10 7.72
C ALA A 157 -24.75 -1.69 7.16
N ASN A 158 -23.98 -1.57 6.07
CA ASN A 158 -23.58 -0.28 5.49
C ASN A 158 -24.76 0.64 5.14
N TYR A 159 -25.88 0.08 4.66
CA TYR A 159 -27.02 0.85 4.15
C TYR A 159 -27.96 1.36 5.24
N LYS A 160 -27.83 0.88 6.50
CA LYS A 160 -28.63 1.33 7.64
C LYS A 160 -27.94 2.47 8.37
N SER A 161 -28.74 3.34 8.97
CA SER A 161 -28.32 4.45 9.82
C SER A 161 -27.93 4.01 11.23
N LEU A 162 -27.22 4.87 11.96
CA LEU A 162 -26.89 4.64 13.37
C LEU A 162 -28.16 4.56 14.25
N ILE A 163 -29.16 5.40 13.98
CA ILE A 163 -30.41 5.42 14.75
C ILE A 163 -31.24 4.14 14.55
N GLU A 164 -31.19 3.52 13.37
CA GLU A 164 -31.82 2.20 13.11
C GLU A 164 -31.20 1.06 13.93
N TYR A 165 -29.98 1.25 14.43
CA TYR A 165 -29.32 0.34 15.37
C TYR A 165 -29.37 0.83 16.82
N GLU A 166 -30.17 1.87 17.09
CA GLU A 166 -30.32 2.48 18.41
C GLU A 166 -28.96 2.94 19.01
N VAL A 167 -28.02 3.31 18.14
CA VAL A 167 -26.75 3.92 18.57
C VAL A 167 -27.04 5.34 19.05
N THR A 168 -26.61 5.64 20.27
CA THR A 168 -26.79 6.94 20.94
C THR A 168 -25.44 7.58 21.26
N GLU A 169 -25.46 8.82 21.75
CA GLU A 169 -24.26 9.47 22.27
C GLU A 169 -23.57 8.58 23.33
N LYS A 170 -22.24 8.54 23.30
CA LYS A 170 -21.36 7.74 24.16
C LYS A 170 -21.50 6.22 23.99
N SER A 171 -22.24 5.76 22.98
CA SER A 171 -22.25 4.34 22.61
C SER A 171 -20.86 3.85 22.18
N THR A 172 -20.52 2.61 22.53
CA THR A 172 -19.26 1.97 22.14
C THR A 172 -19.51 0.89 21.09
N LEU A 173 -18.98 1.10 19.89
CA LEU A 173 -18.95 0.12 18.81
C LEU A 173 -17.62 -0.64 18.85
N TYR A 174 -17.62 -1.89 18.46
CA TYR A 174 -16.41 -2.69 18.35
C TYR A 174 -16.00 -2.82 16.88
N LEU A 175 -14.76 -2.44 16.57
CA LEU A 175 -14.18 -2.60 15.25
C LEU A 175 -13.42 -3.93 15.18
N PHE A 176 -13.94 -4.84 14.36
CA PHE A 176 -13.26 -6.04 13.92
C PHE A 176 -12.77 -5.84 12.49
N LEU A 177 -11.65 -6.49 12.16
CA LEU A 177 -11.19 -6.56 10.78
C LEU A 177 -11.85 -7.77 10.13
N SER A 178 -12.60 -7.53 9.08
CA SER A 178 -12.99 -8.59 8.16
C SER A 178 -11.72 -9.03 7.44
N LEU A 179 -11.08 -10.06 7.96
CA LEU A 179 -10.10 -10.82 7.22
C LEU A 179 -10.88 -11.53 6.11
N HIS A 180 -10.76 -11.06 4.87
CA HIS A 180 -11.11 -11.90 3.73
C HIS A 180 -10.07 -13.03 3.68
N GLY A 181 -10.31 -14.06 4.49
CA GLY A 181 -9.66 -15.37 4.45
C GLY A 181 -10.01 -15.99 3.12
N GLY A 182 -9.20 -15.63 2.14
CA GLY A 182 -9.53 -15.65 0.74
C GLY A 182 -8.58 -14.72 0.01
N CYS A 183 -7.30 -14.75 0.37
CA CYS A 183 -6.33 -14.76 -0.69
C CYS A 183 -6.74 -15.94 -1.58
N LYS A 184 -7.48 -15.66 -2.68
CA LYS A 184 -7.01 -16.21 -3.96
C LYS A 184 -5.50 -16.09 -3.85
N PRO A 185 -4.71 -17.16 -3.98
CA PRO A 185 -3.28 -17.00 -3.87
C PRO A 185 -3.00 -15.83 -4.81
N SER A 186 -2.59 -14.70 -4.24
CA SER A 186 -2.00 -13.65 -5.02
C SER A 186 -0.67 -14.30 -5.35
N VAL A 187 -0.73 -15.23 -6.31
CA VAL A 187 0.30 -15.55 -7.25
C VAL A 187 0.54 -14.19 -7.89
N LEU A 188 1.32 -13.39 -7.17
CA LEU A 188 1.77 -12.08 -7.58
C LEU A 188 2.82 -12.41 -8.61
N SER A 189 2.30 -12.72 -9.79
CA SER A 189 3.08 -12.90 -10.97
C SER A 189 3.64 -11.55 -11.35
N LEU A 190 4.88 -11.30 -10.94
CA LEU A 190 5.79 -10.67 -11.86
C LEU A 190 5.67 -11.44 -13.17
N ASP A 191 4.93 -10.82 -14.09
CA ASP A 191 4.74 -11.33 -15.42
C ASP A 191 6.13 -11.55 -16.03
N THR A 192 6.45 -12.81 -16.35
CA THR A 192 7.76 -13.19 -16.86
C THR A 192 8.06 -12.53 -18.21
N THR A 193 7.05 -12.03 -18.91
CA THR A 193 7.23 -11.24 -20.14
C THR A 193 7.98 -9.92 -19.90
N HIS A 194 8.01 -9.43 -18.66
CA HIS A 194 8.77 -8.25 -18.25
C HIS A 194 10.22 -8.55 -17.88
N LEU A 195 10.61 -9.83 -17.81
CA LEU A 195 11.97 -10.26 -17.52
C LEU A 195 12.81 -10.42 -18.79
N ASP A 196 14.12 -10.28 -18.64
CA ASP A 196 15.09 -10.64 -19.66
C ASP A 196 16.15 -11.58 -19.06
N PRO A 197 15.85 -12.89 -18.95
CA PRO A 197 16.70 -13.85 -18.24
C PRO A 197 18.14 -13.94 -18.75
N ARG A 198 18.42 -13.48 -19.99
CA ARG A 198 19.78 -13.41 -20.56
C ARG A 198 20.71 -12.54 -19.72
N PHE A 199 20.16 -11.60 -18.96
CA PHE A 199 20.90 -10.66 -18.12
C PHE A 199 20.77 -10.94 -16.63
N ASP A 200 20.17 -12.07 -16.24
CA ASP A 200 20.15 -12.51 -14.86
C ASP A 200 21.58 -12.69 -14.33
N ARG A 201 21.76 -12.43 -13.04
CA ARG A 201 23.03 -12.62 -12.33
C ARG A 201 22.74 -13.20 -10.96
N ASP A 202 23.26 -14.40 -10.71
CA ASP A 202 23.27 -14.95 -9.36
C ASP A 202 24.51 -14.43 -8.63
N LEU A 203 24.31 -13.50 -7.69
CA LEU A 203 25.37 -12.92 -6.86
C LEU A 203 25.27 -13.43 -5.42
N SER A 204 24.48 -14.48 -5.16
CA SER A 204 24.21 -14.97 -3.80
C SER A 204 25.47 -15.41 -3.05
N ASN A 205 26.46 -15.93 -3.78
CA ASN A 205 27.76 -16.38 -3.25
C ASN A 205 28.93 -15.51 -3.76
N VAL A 206 28.65 -14.30 -4.24
CA VAL A 206 29.68 -13.36 -4.71
C VAL A 206 29.99 -12.37 -3.61
N PHE A 207 31.27 -12.09 -3.44
CA PHE A 207 31.78 -11.12 -2.48
C PHE A 207 32.79 -10.23 -3.20
N ASP A 208 32.63 -8.92 -3.06
CA ASP A 208 33.58 -7.95 -3.60
C ASP A 208 34.52 -7.55 -2.46
N SER A 209 35.83 -7.52 -2.73
CA SER A 209 36.76 -6.93 -1.78
C SER A 209 36.55 -5.41 -1.71
N ASN A 210 36.92 -4.79 -0.59
CA ASN A 210 36.77 -3.33 -0.43
C ASN A 210 37.58 -2.53 -1.47
N ASP A 211 38.62 -3.14 -2.04
CA ASP A 211 39.50 -2.54 -3.04
C ASP A 211 38.93 -2.59 -4.47
N GLU A 212 37.95 -3.47 -4.74
CA GLU A 212 37.27 -3.51 -6.02
C GLU A 212 36.39 -2.26 -6.21
N LYS A 213 36.73 -1.47 -7.23
CA LYS A 213 36.02 -0.26 -7.63
C LYS A 213 35.28 -0.52 -8.93
N PHE A 214 34.00 -0.88 -8.82
CA PHE A 214 33.09 -0.86 -9.95
C PHE A 214 32.48 0.53 -10.08
N MET A 215 32.38 1.03 -11.31
CA MET A 215 31.89 2.36 -11.61
C MET A 215 30.74 2.29 -12.62
N ARG A 216 29.72 3.11 -12.43
CA ARG A 216 28.59 3.28 -13.36
C ARG A 216 28.19 4.74 -13.40
N GLY A 217 28.11 5.31 -14.60
CA GLY A 217 27.77 6.72 -14.79
C GLY A 217 28.66 7.72 -14.03
N ASN A 218 29.93 7.36 -13.81
CA ASN A 218 30.94 8.07 -13.02
C ASN A 218 30.73 8.03 -11.49
N TYR A 219 29.91 7.08 -11.00
CA TYR A 219 29.69 6.86 -9.57
C TYR A 219 30.18 5.48 -9.18
N ARG A 220 30.62 5.33 -7.92
CA ARG A 220 30.90 4.01 -7.36
C ARG A 220 29.63 3.18 -7.38
N TYR A 221 29.72 2.00 -7.96
CA TYR A 221 28.65 1.01 -8.02
C TYR A 221 28.95 -0.09 -7.01
N LYS A 222 28.18 -0.10 -5.91
CA LYS A 222 28.18 -1.23 -4.97
C LYS A 222 27.30 -2.33 -5.57
N ARG A 223 27.91 -3.41 -6.06
CA ARG A 223 27.16 -4.54 -6.64
C ARG A 223 26.24 -5.17 -5.57
N PRO A 224 25.10 -5.77 -5.95
CA PRO A 224 24.20 -6.41 -5.01
C PRO A 224 24.73 -7.80 -4.63
N CYS A 225 25.93 -7.85 -4.08
CA CYS A 225 26.60 -9.07 -3.65
C CYS A 225 25.83 -9.70 -2.48
N GLY A 226 25.64 -11.01 -2.52
CA GLY A 226 24.73 -11.74 -1.64
C GLY A 226 23.25 -11.72 -2.06
N TRP A 227 22.92 -11.28 -3.28
CA TRP A 227 21.55 -11.24 -3.81
C TRP A 227 21.42 -11.98 -5.13
N ASN A 228 20.25 -12.56 -5.41
CA ASN A 228 19.94 -13.07 -6.73
C ASN A 228 19.27 -11.96 -7.56
N ARG A 229 19.89 -11.55 -8.67
CA ARG A 229 19.42 -10.42 -9.49
C ARG A 229 18.77 -10.90 -10.78
N LYS A 230 17.49 -10.59 -10.93
CA LYS A 230 16.68 -10.81 -12.14
C LYS A 230 16.67 -9.56 -13.00
N ALA A 231 16.89 -9.70 -14.30
CA ALA A 231 16.91 -8.56 -15.19
C ALA A 231 15.53 -8.24 -15.76
N LEU A 232 15.24 -6.94 -15.90
CA LEU A 232 14.03 -6.47 -16.55
C LEU A 232 14.29 -6.19 -18.04
N LYS A 233 13.26 -6.41 -18.86
CA LYS A 233 13.26 -6.05 -20.27
C LYS A 233 13.04 -4.53 -20.40
N VAL A 234 14.13 -3.80 -20.64
CA VAL A 234 14.13 -2.32 -20.61
C VAL A 234 14.61 -1.64 -21.89
N LEU A 235 15.10 -2.41 -22.87
CA LEU A 235 15.56 -1.84 -24.13
C LEU A 235 14.39 -1.13 -24.83
N ASN A 236 14.58 0.15 -25.17
CA ASN A 236 13.58 1.03 -25.77
C ASN A 236 12.33 1.31 -24.90
N LYS A 237 12.31 0.86 -23.64
CA LYS A 237 11.16 1.06 -22.74
C LYS A 237 11.00 2.53 -22.34
N TYR A 238 12.10 3.25 -22.16
CA TYR A 238 12.14 4.64 -21.70
C TYR A 238 12.61 5.60 -22.81
N GLY A 239 12.11 5.37 -24.02
CA GLY A 239 12.54 6.04 -25.25
C GLY A 239 13.62 5.25 -26.01
N SER A 240 13.91 5.67 -27.25
CA SER A 240 14.86 5.01 -28.14
C SER A 240 16.33 5.12 -27.70
N ASN A 241 16.65 6.11 -26.87
CA ASN A 241 18.00 6.28 -26.32
C ASN A 241 18.21 5.37 -25.10
N ASN A 242 19.10 4.38 -25.27
CA ASN A 242 19.46 3.41 -24.22
C ASN A 242 20.84 3.67 -23.58
N ALA A 243 21.49 4.81 -23.86
CA ALA A 243 22.84 5.10 -23.36
C ALA A 243 22.94 5.05 -21.82
N TRP A 244 21.84 5.38 -21.13
CA TRP A 244 21.69 5.31 -19.67
C TRP A 244 22.01 3.91 -19.08
N LEU A 245 21.85 2.82 -19.86
CA LEU A 245 22.13 1.46 -19.42
C LEU A 245 23.63 1.09 -19.50
N GLY A 246 24.39 1.85 -20.29
CA GLY A 246 25.74 1.52 -20.73
C GLY A 246 25.77 0.42 -21.80
N PRO A 247 26.95 0.11 -22.35
CA PRO A 247 27.08 -0.88 -23.41
C PRO A 247 26.76 -2.30 -22.91
N TYR A 248 26.32 -3.14 -23.86
CA TYR A 248 26.31 -4.58 -23.67
C TYR A 248 27.73 -5.06 -23.38
N SER A 249 27.93 -5.82 -22.31
CA SER A 249 29.23 -6.38 -21.97
C SER A 249 29.09 -7.77 -21.40
N VAL A 250 29.84 -8.69 -21.99
CA VAL A 250 29.96 -10.10 -21.57
C VAL A 250 31.00 -10.29 -20.46
N ASN A 251 31.80 -9.26 -20.16
CA ASN A 251 32.89 -9.31 -19.18
C ASN A 251 32.61 -8.42 -17.95
N ASN A 252 33.38 -8.60 -16.88
CA ASN A 252 33.30 -7.75 -15.70
C ASN A 252 33.66 -6.30 -16.05
N ARG A 253 32.66 -5.41 -16.07
CA ARG A 253 32.83 -3.97 -16.32
C ARG A 253 33.21 -3.23 -15.04
N TYR A 254 34.44 -2.72 -14.98
CA TYR A 254 34.94 -1.90 -13.86
C TYR A 254 34.71 -0.40 -14.06
N ASN A 255 34.82 0.11 -15.29
CA ASN A 255 34.73 1.54 -15.58
C ASN A 255 33.32 1.96 -16.07
N SER A 256 33.06 3.28 -16.00
CA SER A 256 31.85 3.89 -16.57
C SER A 256 32.01 4.15 -18.06
N TYR A 257 30.89 4.36 -18.74
CA TYR A 257 30.83 4.79 -20.13
C TYR A 257 30.07 6.11 -20.24
N ASP A 258 30.32 6.84 -21.33
CA ASP A 258 29.67 8.11 -21.60
C ASP A 258 28.14 7.98 -21.59
N ASN A 259 27.47 8.95 -20.97
CA ASN A 259 26.01 9.03 -20.82
C ASN A 259 25.36 7.87 -20.03
N GLU A 260 26.14 6.97 -19.43
CA GLU A 260 25.62 5.94 -18.54
C GLU A 260 25.10 6.58 -17.25
N TRP A 261 23.99 6.05 -16.73
CA TRP A 261 23.40 6.54 -15.49
C TRP A 261 23.94 5.76 -14.28
N PRO A 262 24.18 6.41 -13.12
CA PRO A 262 24.56 5.71 -11.91
C PRO A 262 23.51 4.72 -11.43
N VAL A 263 23.96 3.72 -10.66
CA VAL A 263 23.10 2.65 -10.14
C VAL A 263 22.63 3.00 -8.74
N SER A 264 21.35 2.75 -8.48
CA SER A 264 20.76 2.84 -7.14
C SER A 264 19.76 1.71 -6.88
N TYR A 265 19.24 1.67 -5.66
CA TYR A 265 18.38 0.62 -5.13
C TYR A 265 17.14 1.20 -4.46
N HIS A 266 16.01 0.52 -4.61
CA HIS A 266 14.74 0.91 -3.99
C HIS A 266 14.04 -0.30 -3.38
N GLY A 267 13.89 -0.29 -2.06
CA GLY A 267 13.12 -1.31 -1.34
C GLY A 267 11.63 -1.11 -1.56
N THR A 268 10.90 -2.20 -1.78
CA THR A 268 9.44 -2.14 -1.99
C THR A 268 8.75 -3.35 -1.36
N ASP A 269 7.42 -3.32 -1.31
CA ASP A 269 6.63 -4.52 -1.14
C ASP A 269 6.49 -5.30 -2.47
N LYS A 270 6.27 -6.61 -2.35
CA LYS A 270 6.03 -7.53 -3.47
C LYS A 270 4.83 -7.13 -4.32
N SER A 271 3.80 -6.48 -3.75
CA SER A 271 2.61 -6.06 -4.50
C SER A 271 2.94 -5.06 -5.61
N ASN A 272 3.93 -4.19 -5.39
CA ASN A 272 4.29 -3.15 -6.34
C ASN A 272 5.18 -3.67 -7.48
N CYS A 273 5.75 -4.88 -7.35
CA CYS A 273 6.75 -5.40 -8.28
C CYS A 273 6.26 -5.41 -9.72
N ASN A 274 5.04 -5.90 -9.97
CA ASN A 274 4.52 -5.97 -11.33
C ASN A 274 4.31 -4.58 -11.93
N SER A 275 3.71 -3.65 -11.15
CA SER A 275 3.48 -2.28 -11.60
C SER A 275 4.79 -1.53 -11.93
N ILE A 276 5.83 -1.66 -11.10
CA ILE A 276 7.13 -1.01 -11.32
C ILE A 276 7.86 -1.68 -12.50
N ALA A 277 7.83 -3.01 -12.59
CA ALA A 277 8.44 -3.74 -13.70
C ALA A 277 7.79 -3.41 -15.05
N LYS A 278 6.46 -3.25 -15.08
CA LYS A 278 5.68 -2.92 -16.28
C LYS A 278 5.79 -1.45 -16.66
N GLU A 279 5.48 -0.55 -15.74
CA GLU A 279 5.25 0.89 -16.02
C GLU A 279 6.46 1.76 -15.69
N GLY A 280 7.42 1.26 -14.91
CA GLY A 280 8.43 2.10 -14.27
C GLY A 280 7.89 2.76 -12.99
N TYR A 281 8.61 3.77 -12.49
CA TYR A 281 8.14 4.54 -11.35
C TYR A 281 7.14 5.61 -11.77
N LYS A 282 6.17 5.87 -10.90
CA LYS A 282 5.17 6.93 -11.06
C LYS A 282 5.11 7.74 -9.77
N LEU A 283 5.64 8.96 -9.80
CA LEU A 283 5.70 9.88 -8.68
C LEU A 283 4.31 10.24 -8.18
N SER A 284 3.31 10.30 -9.07
CA SER A 284 1.90 10.48 -8.73
C SER A 284 1.35 9.40 -7.79
N LYS A 285 1.97 8.21 -7.76
CA LYS A 285 1.62 7.15 -6.81
C LYS A 285 2.28 7.38 -5.45
N GLY A 286 3.40 8.12 -5.37
CA GLY A 286 4.08 8.47 -4.11
C GLY A 286 3.27 9.44 -3.25
N LYS A 287 3.18 9.17 -1.94
CA LYS A 287 2.31 9.94 -1.01
C LYS A 287 3.04 10.62 0.14
N ARG A 288 4.30 10.26 0.42
CA ARG A 288 5.08 10.74 1.56
C ARG A 288 6.54 10.96 1.17
N PHE A 289 7.07 12.12 1.52
CA PHE A 289 8.40 12.59 1.13
C PHE A 289 9.07 13.29 2.32
N ALA A 290 10.12 12.69 2.89
CA ALA A 290 10.73 13.19 4.13
C ALA A 290 11.77 14.30 3.91
N TYR A 291 12.45 14.30 2.76
CA TYR A 291 13.59 15.18 2.46
C TYR A 291 13.41 15.96 1.15
N GLY A 292 12.18 16.01 0.63
CA GLY A 292 11.85 16.64 -0.65
C GLY A 292 11.05 15.72 -1.57
N HIS A 293 10.20 16.31 -2.42
CA HIS A 293 9.34 15.59 -3.34
C HIS A 293 10.16 14.85 -4.42
N GLY A 294 9.90 13.57 -4.64
CA GLY A 294 10.60 12.76 -5.64
C GLY A 294 10.57 11.27 -5.34
N ILE A 295 11.13 10.46 -6.25
CA ILE A 295 11.28 9.01 -6.07
C ILE A 295 12.60 8.73 -5.37
N TYR A 296 12.52 8.00 -4.26
CA TYR A 296 13.66 7.77 -3.39
C TYR A 296 14.37 6.47 -3.72
N SER A 297 15.70 6.49 -3.73
CA SER A 297 16.55 5.32 -3.85
C SER A 297 17.84 5.53 -3.05
N THR A 298 18.77 4.59 -3.10
CA THR A 298 20.06 4.70 -2.41
C THR A 298 21.13 3.93 -3.17
N PRO A 299 22.41 4.34 -3.16
CA PRO A 299 23.49 3.58 -3.76
C PRO A 299 23.83 2.29 -2.99
N ASP A 300 23.27 2.08 -1.79
CA ASP A 300 23.52 0.91 -0.96
C ASP A 300 22.28 0.01 -0.85
N ILE A 301 22.37 -1.18 -1.45
CA ILE A 301 21.27 -2.15 -1.41
C ILE A 301 20.85 -2.54 0.01
N ASN A 302 21.76 -2.52 1.00
CA ASN A 302 21.41 -2.87 2.38
C ASN A 302 20.55 -1.78 3.03
N VAL A 303 20.79 -0.52 2.67
CA VAL A 303 19.94 0.60 3.09
C VAL A 303 18.57 0.44 2.45
N ALA A 304 18.50 0.15 1.15
CA ALA A 304 17.23 -0.10 0.46
C ALA A 304 16.46 -1.31 1.04
N ALA A 305 17.17 -2.38 1.39
CA ALA A 305 16.59 -3.58 1.98
C ALA A 305 15.96 -3.34 3.35
N GLY A 306 16.48 -2.38 4.13
CA GLY A 306 15.88 -1.93 5.39
C GLY A 306 14.45 -1.43 5.23
N TYR A 307 14.08 -1.06 4.00
CA TYR A 307 12.74 -0.60 3.65
C TYR A 307 11.94 -1.56 2.77
N ALA A 308 12.52 -2.68 2.35
CA ALA A 308 11.77 -3.69 1.62
C ALA A 308 10.82 -4.45 2.56
N LEU A 309 9.57 -4.66 2.15
CA LEU A 309 8.66 -5.47 2.95
C LEU A 309 9.01 -6.95 2.75
N LYS A 310 9.27 -7.64 3.86
CA LYS A 310 9.59 -9.08 3.86
C LYS A 310 8.32 -9.90 3.72
N PHE A 311 8.36 -10.97 2.93
CA PHE A 311 7.24 -11.89 2.74
C PHE A 311 7.71 -13.34 2.82
N SER A 312 6.81 -14.24 3.21
CA SER A 312 7.11 -15.69 3.27
C SER A 312 6.71 -16.40 1.99
N HIS A 313 7.55 -17.33 1.53
CA HIS A 313 7.25 -18.27 0.46
C HIS A 313 7.98 -19.59 0.72
N GLU A 314 7.31 -20.74 0.61
CA GLU A 314 7.89 -22.07 0.86
C GLU A 314 8.69 -22.16 2.18
N ASN A 315 8.12 -21.63 3.27
CA ASN A 315 8.73 -21.55 4.62
C ASN A 315 9.97 -20.65 4.75
N GLU A 316 10.34 -19.94 3.71
CA GLU A 316 11.48 -19.04 3.68
C GLU A 316 11.01 -17.58 3.61
N ARG A 317 11.80 -16.67 4.18
CA ARG A 317 11.47 -15.23 4.20
C ARG A 317 12.26 -14.51 3.13
N TYR A 318 11.59 -13.87 2.19
CA TYR A 318 12.23 -13.12 1.13
C TYR A 318 12.02 -11.61 1.28
N CYS A 319 12.91 -10.84 0.68
CA CYS A 319 12.70 -9.41 0.40
C CYS A 319 13.14 -9.09 -1.03
N ILE A 320 12.54 -8.03 -1.59
CA ILE A 320 12.79 -7.59 -2.95
C ILE A 320 13.24 -6.13 -2.94
N VAL A 321 14.28 -5.85 -3.72
CA VAL A 321 14.80 -4.50 -3.96
C VAL A 321 14.94 -4.29 -5.46
N PHE A 322 14.38 -3.21 -5.99
CA PHE A 322 14.61 -2.82 -7.38
C PHE A 322 16.01 -2.24 -7.54
N GLN A 323 16.67 -2.66 -8.62
CA GLN A 323 17.90 -2.08 -9.09
C GLN A 323 17.59 -1.10 -10.21
N ASN A 324 18.10 0.12 -10.06
CA ASN A 324 17.71 1.28 -10.84
C ASN A 324 18.90 1.96 -11.50
N ARG A 325 18.63 2.67 -12.59
CA ARG A 325 19.50 3.69 -13.17
C ARG A 325 18.88 5.06 -12.90
N VAL A 326 19.66 6.01 -12.41
CA VAL A 326 19.17 7.35 -12.03
C VAL A 326 19.85 8.45 -12.84
N ASN A 327 19.11 9.46 -13.26
CA ASN A 327 19.62 10.59 -14.02
C ASN A 327 20.60 11.40 -13.14
N PRO A 328 21.91 11.44 -13.46
CA PRO A 328 22.88 12.12 -12.59
C PRO A 328 22.75 13.64 -12.62
N THR A 329 22.09 14.21 -13.64
CA THR A 329 21.98 15.66 -13.84
C THR A 329 20.99 16.32 -12.87
N THR A 330 19.92 15.59 -12.52
CA THR A 330 18.82 16.06 -11.68
C THR A 330 18.82 15.43 -10.29
N LEU A 331 19.79 14.54 -10.02
CA LEU A 331 19.88 13.75 -8.80
C LEU A 331 20.15 14.62 -7.57
N ILE A 332 19.25 14.56 -6.59
CA ILE A 332 19.43 15.20 -5.28
C ILE A 332 19.94 14.15 -4.30
N LYS A 333 21.00 14.48 -3.54
CA LYS A 333 21.61 13.57 -2.55
C LYS A 333 21.40 14.09 -1.14
N ILE A 334 20.96 13.20 -0.25
CA ILE A 334 20.82 13.45 1.17
C ILE A 334 21.85 12.59 1.89
N SER A 335 22.75 13.24 2.64
CA SER A 335 23.86 12.57 3.32
C SER A 335 23.36 11.61 4.41
N SER A 336 24.18 10.60 4.72
CA SER A 336 23.92 9.69 5.83
C SER A 336 23.81 10.38 7.19
N ALA A 337 24.49 11.52 7.37
CA ALA A 337 24.38 12.34 8.57
C ALA A 337 22.95 12.88 8.77
N ASN A 338 22.25 13.20 7.67
CA ASN A 338 20.88 13.71 7.72
C ASN A 338 19.85 12.59 7.88
N THR A 339 20.10 11.41 7.32
CA THR A 339 19.14 10.29 7.34
C THR A 339 19.31 9.35 8.53
N GLY A 340 20.49 9.32 9.15
CA GLY A 340 20.85 8.44 10.25
C GLY A 340 21.06 6.97 9.87
N CYS A 341 20.82 6.57 8.62
CA CYS A 341 20.94 5.16 8.20
C CYS A 341 21.64 4.93 6.85
N GLY A 342 21.92 5.98 6.07
CA GLY A 342 22.63 5.86 4.80
C GLY A 342 22.29 6.97 3.80
N GLU A 343 23.12 7.15 2.77
CA GLU A 343 22.86 8.16 1.73
C GLU A 343 21.57 7.85 0.96
N TYR A 344 20.70 8.84 0.80
CA TYR A 344 19.51 8.75 -0.05
C TYR A 344 19.69 9.58 -1.30
N TRP A 345 19.13 9.06 -2.39
CA TRP A 345 19.05 9.70 -3.69
C TRP A 345 17.59 9.97 -4.02
N ILE A 346 17.30 11.20 -4.41
CA ILE A 346 15.95 11.63 -4.79
C ILE A 346 15.99 11.97 -6.28
N SER A 347 15.18 11.25 -7.05
CA SER A 347 14.92 11.51 -8.47
C SER A 347 13.66 12.38 -8.55
N PRO A 348 13.75 13.64 -8.98
CA PRO A 348 12.63 14.58 -8.89
C PRO A 348 11.41 14.19 -9.73
N ASN A 349 11.62 13.50 -10.87
CA ASN A 349 10.57 13.10 -11.81
C ASN A 349 10.60 11.60 -12.14
N ASP A 350 9.51 11.09 -12.72
CA ASP A 350 9.37 9.71 -13.19
C ASP A 350 10.49 9.30 -14.16
N ASP A 351 10.88 10.21 -15.04
CA ASP A 351 11.87 9.95 -16.09
C ASP A 351 13.31 9.92 -15.56
N ASP A 352 13.54 10.45 -14.35
CA ASP A 352 14.85 10.54 -13.70
C ASP A 352 15.29 9.22 -13.05
N ILE A 353 14.44 8.18 -13.05
CA ILE A 353 14.78 6.87 -12.49
C ILE A 353 14.15 5.72 -13.27
N ARG A 354 14.96 4.73 -13.60
CA ARG A 354 14.59 3.61 -14.48
C ARG A 354 14.91 2.27 -13.80
N PRO A 355 13.90 1.48 -13.39
CA PRO A 355 14.13 0.13 -12.91
C PRO A 355 14.59 -0.75 -14.06
N TYR A 356 15.67 -1.52 -13.84
CA TYR A 356 16.24 -2.43 -14.84
C TYR A 356 16.62 -3.81 -14.27
N GLY A 357 16.45 -4.02 -12.97
CA GLY A 357 16.58 -5.33 -12.36
C GLY A 357 15.84 -5.42 -11.03
N ILE A 358 15.66 -6.65 -10.58
CA ILE A 358 15.02 -7.00 -9.31
C ILE A 358 16.01 -7.87 -8.54
N CYS A 359 16.45 -7.40 -7.38
CA CYS A 359 17.31 -8.14 -6.47
C CYS A 359 16.43 -8.85 -5.44
N ILE A 360 16.64 -10.14 -5.27
CA ILE A 360 15.89 -11.01 -4.37
C ILE A 360 16.88 -11.58 -3.35
N LYS A 361 16.51 -11.50 -2.07
CA LYS A 361 17.29 -12.10 -0.99
C LYS A 361 16.39 -12.90 -0.07
N LYS A 362 16.91 -14.07 0.29
CA LYS A 362 16.38 -14.99 1.29
C LYS A 362 16.85 -14.58 2.69
#